data_AF-A0A2N1V6T9-F1
#
_entry.id   AF-A0A2N1V6T9-F1
#
_cell.length_a   1.000
_cell.length_b   1.000
_cell.length_c   1.000
_cell.angle_alpha   90.00
_cell.angle_beta   90.00
_cell.angle_gamma   90.00
#
_symmetry.space_group_name_H-M   'P 1'
#
loop_
_entity.id
_entity.type
_entity.pdbx_description
1 polymer ?
#
loop_
_entity_poly.entity_id
_entity_poly.type
_entity_poly.pdbx_seq_one_letter_code
_entity_poly.pdbx_strand_id
1 'polypeptide(L)'
;MPLENSWQAKALAKEYFFPAQRFEVYRNGQSRGVLDIEGFQAAGCSGFGFATGLLRPPLADTQQSERFIAFSQGFPGQRNYAGELPLEASQRALAESMTQANYAERGLSTELLSRLQIDAVQALSLNQGQTQGLMVASRILAGPDSSSGCNSHALLLLLEQSGQGWVPRLELYKTDTQAEGMCSGYSFISSFRTEPASDYLLIEGWGYEWNWYEIYRRTPNGNYHQEFSGGGGGC
;
A
#
# COMPACT_ATOMS: atom_id res chain seq x y z
N MET A 1 -23.81 3.19 6.80
CA MET A 1 -23.76 4.06 7.99
C MET A 1 -22.36 3.94 8.57
N PRO A 2 -21.66 5.05 8.87
CA PRO A 2 -20.43 4.96 9.63
C PRO A 2 -20.78 4.43 11.04
N LEU A 3 -20.00 3.50 11.55
CA LEU A 3 -20.15 2.97 12.91
C LEU A 3 -19.69 4.05 13.91
N GLU A 4 -20.54 5.03 14.18
CA GLU A 4 -20.22 6.19 15.03
C GLU A 4 -20.18 5.89 16.55
N ASN A 5 -20.37 4.64 16.97
CA ASN A 5 -20.24 4.25 18.39
C ASN A 5 -19.06 3.29 18.60
N SER A 6 -17.96 3.85 19.10
CA SER A 6 -16.66 3.19 19.29
C SER A 6 -16.71 1.92 20.16
N TRP A 7 -17.66 1.78 21.09
CA TRP A 7 -17.83 0.57 21.90
C TRP A 7 -18.51 -0.58 21.15
N GLN A 8 -19.54 -0.28 20.35
CA GLN A 8 -20.25 -1.28 19.55
C GLN A 8 -19.36 -1.77 18.39
N ALA A 9 -18.59 -0.87 17.78
CA ALA A 9 -17.59 -1.24 16.78
C ALA A 9 -16.49 -2.14 17.36
N LYS A 10 -16.01 -1.84 18.58
CA LYS A 10 -15.02 -2.68 19.29
C LYS A 10 -15.58 -4.04 19.68
N ALA A 11 -16.81 -4.10 20.19
CA ALA A 11 -17.49 -5.35 20.52
C ALA A 11 -17.72 -6.20 19.26
N LEU A 12 -18.18 -5.60 18.17
CA LEU A 12 -18.36 -6.27 16.89
C LEU A 12 -17.02 -6.78 16.33
N ALA A 13 -15.96 -5.96 16.33
CA ALA A 13 -14.65 -6.40 15.87
C ALA A 13 -14.14 -7.58 16.70
N LYS A 14 -14.30 -7.54 18.03
CA LYS A 14 -14.00 -8.66 18.90
C LYS A 14 -14.85 -9.88 18.55
N GLU A 15 -16.17 -9.77 18.44
CA GLU A 15 -17.02 -10.93 18.12
C GLU A 15 -16.78 -11.49 16.71
N TYR A 16 -16.48 -10.64 15.74
CA TYR A 16 -16.27 -11.01 14.35
C TYR A 16 -14.90 -11.65 14.11
N PHE A 17 -13.84 -11.14 14.74
CA PHE A 17 -12.45 -11.60 14.51
C PHE A 17 -11.94 -12.61 15.55
N PHE A 18 -12.54 -12.70 16.74
CA PHE A 18 -11.94 -13.40 17.89
C PHE A 18 -12.29 -14.89 18.09
N PRO A 19 -13.43 -15.44 17.61
CA PRO A 19 -13.64 -16.88 17.72
C PRO A 19 -12.81 -17.63 16.65
N ALA A 20 -11.58 -18.02 17.03
CA ALA A 20 -10.77 -19.07 16.39
C ALA A 20 -10.58 -18.98 14.86
N GLN A 21 -10.44 -17.77 14.31
CA GLN A 21 -10.20 -17.61 12.87
C GLN A 21 -8.71 -17.74 12.56
N ARG A 22 -8.38 -18.84 11.88
CA ARG A 22 -7.13 -18.96 11.14
C ARG A 22 -7.30 -18.22 9.82
N PHE A 23 -6.40 -17.29 9.55
CA PHE A 23 -6.38 -16.57 8.30
C PHE A 23 -5.20 -17.02 7.47
N GLU A 24 -5.47 -17.48 6.25
CA GLU A 24 -4.41 -17.57 5.28
C GLU A 24 -3.95 -16.14 4.93
N VAL A 25 -2.65 -15.91 5.06
CA VAL A 25 -2.04 -14.61 4.79
C VAL A 25 -1.29 -14.64 3.48
N TYR A 26 -1.45 -13.57 2.73
CA TYR A 26 -0.94 -13.43 1.38
C TYR A 26 0.01 -12.24 1.30
N ARG A 27 1.06 -12.41 0.51
CA ARG A 27 1.90 -11.31 0.05
C ARG A 27 2.13 -11.50 -1.44
N ASN A 28 1.80 -10.48 -2.21
CA ASN A 28 2.02 -10.44 -3.65
C ASN A 28 1.48 -11.71 -4.33
N GLY A 29 0.28 -12.07 -3.91
CA GLY A 29 -0.48 -13.19 -4.43
C GLY A 29 -0.05 -14.59 -4.14
N GLN A 30 0.99 -14.74 -3.32
CA GLN A 30 1.40 -16.03 -2.84
C GLN A 30 0.93 -16.21 -1.40
N SER A 31 0.34 -17.38 -1.13
CA SER A 31 0.13 -17.83 0.24
C SER A 31 1.49 -17.87 0.92
N ARG A 32 1.61 -17.14 2.02
CA ARG A 32 2.84 -17.11 2.80
C ARG A 32 2.72 -17.96 4.04
N GLY A 33 1.52 -18.13 4.56
CA GLY A 33 1.29 -19.01 5.69
C GLY A 33 -0.08 -18.76 6.28
N VAL A 34 -0.19 -19.05 7.56
CA VAL A 34 -1.43 -18.91 8.33
C VAL A 34 -1.15 -18.07 9.56
N LEU A 35 -2.00 -17.05 9.78
CA LEU A 35 -2.08 -16.30 11.01
C LEU A 35 -3.17 -16.93 11.89
N ASP A 36 -2.76 -17.54 13.00
CA ASP A 36 -3.66 -17.99 14.04
C ASP A 36 -3.90 -16.84 15.02
N ILE A 37 -5.10 -16.26 15.04
CA ILE A 37 -5.41 -15.19 16.01
C ILE A 37 -5.52 -15.78 17.43
N GLU A 38 -4.74 -15.23 18.35
CA GLU A 38 -4.66 -15.67 19.76
C GLU A 38 -5.23 -14.63 20.73
N GLY A 39 -5.21 -13.35 20.36
CA GLY A 39 -5.50 -12.23 21.25
C GLY A 39 -6.08 -11.02 20.50
N PHE A 40 -6.89 -10.23 21.19
CA PHE A 40 -7.35 -8.93 20.70
C PHE A 40 -7.01 -7.92 21.78
N GLN A 41 -6.13 -6.99 21.45
CA GLN A 41 -5.76 -5.91 22.33
C GLN A 41 -6.49 -4.66 21.88
N ALA A 42 -7.28 -4.09 22.80
CA ALA A 42 -7.70 -2.73 22.64
C ALA A 42 -6.45 -1.85 22.75
N ALA A 43 -6.01 -1.28 21.63
CA ALA A 43 -5.12 -0.12 21.70
C ALA A 43 -5.87 0.95 22.50
N GLY A 44 -5.18 1.71 23.35
CA GLY A 44 -5.77 2.73 24.24
C GLY A 44 -6.48 3.90 23.55
N CYS A 45 -6.92 3.70 22.30
CA CYS A 45 -7.34 4.68 21.32
C CYS A 45 -8.80 4.41 20.93
N SER A 46 -9.57 5.47 20.72
CA SER A 46 -11.00 5.36 20.38
C SER A 46 -11.16 4.76 18.98
N GLY A 47 -11.91 3.66 18.87
CA GLY A 47 -12.26 3.05 17.58
C GLY A 47 -11.43 1.84 17.12
N PHE A 48 -10.29 1.54 17.75
CA PHE A 48 -9.40 0.49 17.26
C PHE A 48 -8.97 -0.52 18.33
N GLY A 49 -8.73 -1.75 17.89
CA GLY A 49 -7.92 -2.73 18.57
C GLY A 49 -7.29 -3.63 17.52
N PHE A 50 -6.18 -4.26 17.87
CA PHE A 50 -5.45 -5.14 16.97
C PHE A 50 -5.58 -6.58 17.46
N ALA A 51 -5.79 -7.48 16.50
CA ALA A 51 -5.70 -8.90 16.76
C ALA A 51 -4.22 -9.30 16.71
N THR A 52 -3.75 -9.96 17.77
CA THR A 52 -2.42 -10.55 17.84
C THR A 52 -2.54 -12.05 17.61
N GLY A 53 -1.54 -12.62 16.97
CA GLY A 53 -1.55 -14.04 16.64
C GLY A 53 -0.18 -14.58 16.30
N LEU A 54 -0.12 -15.89 16.11
CA LEU A 54 1.08 -16.59 15.72
C LEU A 54 1.08 -16.81 14.20
N LEU A 55 2.15 -16.38 13.53
CA LEU A 55 2.41 -16.75 12.15
C LEU A 55 2.99 -18.17 12.10
N ARG A 56 2.27 -19.09 11.45
CA ARG A 56 2.73 -20.46 11.23
C ARG A 56 3.69 -20.53 10.04
N PRO A 57 4.65 -21.48 10.04
CA PRO A 57 5.52 -21.75 8.90
C PRO A 57 4.75 -21.87 7.57
N PRO A 58 5.36 -21.46 6.44
CA PRO A 58 6.79 -21.17 6.27
C PRO A 58 7.28 -19.77 6.70
N LEU A 59 6.41 -18.91 7.27
CA LEU A 59 6.75 -17.52 7.63
C LEU A 59 7.55 -17.31 8.94
N ALA A 60 7.78 -18.35 9.75
CA ALA A 60 8.31 -18.19 11.10
C ALA A 60 9.75 -17.60 11.19
N ASP A 61 10.46 -17.47 10.07
CA ASP A 61 11.86 -17.00 10.00
C ASP A 61 12.03 -15.56 9.47
N THR A 62 10.97 -14.79 9.21
CA THR A 62 11.13 -13.39 8.76
C THR A 62 11.45 -12.47 9.94
N GLN A 63 12.73 -12.13 10.13
CA GLN A 63 13.17 -11.14 11.14
C GLN A 63 12.78 -9.68 10.81
N GLN A 64 12.03 -9.44 9.74
CA GLN A 64 11.60 -8.12 9.31
C GLN A 64 10.09 -7.95 9.44
N SER A 65 9.66 -6.72 9.74
CA SER A 65 8.26 -6.32 9.73
C SER A 65 7.70 -6.38 8.29
N GLU A 66 7.20 -7.54 7.90
CA GLU A 66 6.53 -7.73 6.61
C GLU A 66 5.03 -7.44 6.71
N ARG A 67 4.46 -6.86 5.64
CA ARG A 67 3.02 -6.58 5.53
C ARG A 67 2.35 -7.69 4.73
N PHE A 68 1.22 -8.19 5.25
CA PHE A 68 0.42 -9.24 4.62
C PHE A 68 -1.05 -8.83 4.53
N ILE A 69 -1.77 -9.46 3.61
CA ILE A 69 -3.23 -9.35 3.51
C ILE A 69 -3.87 -10.67 3.92
N ALA A 70 -4.92 -10.59 4.73
CA ALA A 70 -5.80 -11.70 5.07
C ALA A 70 -7.21 -11.43 4.51
N PHE A 71 -7.92 -12.51 4.15
CA PHE A 71 -9.31 -12.43 3.71
C PHE A 71 -10.20 -13.22 4.66
N SER A 72 -11.37 -12.68 5.01
CA SER A 72 -12.36 -13.42 5.79
C SER A 72 -12.87 -14.64 5.03
N GLN A 73 -13.30 -15.65 5.78
CA GLN A 73 -13.99 -16.79 5.18
C GLN A 73 -15.23 -16.30 4.41
N GLY A 74 -15.39 -16.75 3.16
CA GLY A 74 -16.48 -16.32 2.28
C GLY A 74 -16.21 -15.06 1.44
N PHE A 75 -15.02 -14.45 1.52
CA PHE A 75 -14.66 -13.37 0.59
C PHE A 75 -14.68 -13.90 -0.86
N PRO A 76 -15.47 -13.30 -1.77
CA PRO A 76 -15.70 -13.84 -3.11
C PRO A 76 -14.50 -13.63 -4.04
N GLY A 77 -14.37 -14.50 -5.04
CA GLY A 77 -13.42 -14.35 -6.13
C GLY A 77 -12.16 -15.21 -6.04
N GLN A 78 -11.42 -15.25 -7.14
CA GLN A 78 -10.10 -15.88 -7.15
C GLN A 78 -9.14 -15.00 -6.37
N ARG A 79 -8.47 -15.63 -5.41
CA ARG A 79 -7.29 -15.14 -4.70
C ARG A 79 -6.05 -15.21 -5.62
N ASN A 80 -6.20 -14.68 -6.82
CA ASN A 80 -5.12 -14.55 -7.80
C ASN A 80 -4.69 -13.10 -7.76
N TYR A 81 -3.42 -12.87 -7.44
CA TYR A 81 -2.92 -11.54 -7.18
C TYR A 81 -1.64 -11.27 -7.96
N ALA A 82 -1.28 -10.00 -8.10
CA ALA A 82 -0.03 -9.64 -8.74
C ALA A 82 1.15 -10.13 -7.93
N GLY A 83 1.92 -11.03 -8.56
CA GLY A 83 3.23 -11.44 -8.08
C GLY A 83 4.20 -10.27 -8.09
N GLU A 84 5.00 -10.18 -7.03
CA GLU A 84 6.25 -9.42 -7.06
C GLU A 84 7.14 -10.14 -8.05
N LEU A 85 7.51 -9.43 -9.11
CA LEU A 85 8.46 -9.92 -10.08
C LEU A 85 9.86 -9.52 -9.60
N PRO A 86 10.89 -10.32 -9.89
CA PRO A 86 12.27 -9.87 -9.73
C PRO A 86 12.45 -8.53 -10.45
N LEU A 87 12.93 -7.52 -9.73
CA LEU A 87 13.21 -6.21 -10.31
C LEU A 87 14.56 -6.27 -11.03
N GLU A 88 14.53 -6.11 -12.35
CA GLU A 88 15.75 -6.00 -13.15
C GLU A 88 16.36 -4.59 -13.05
N ALA A 89 17.69 -4.48 -13.18
CA ALA A 89 18.38 -3.18 -13.13
C ALA A 89 17.91 -2.22 -14.25
N SER A 90 17.60 -2.77 -15.43
CA SER A 90 17.02 -2.04 -16.57
C SER A 90 15.64 -1.46 -16.23
N GLN A 91 14.79 -2.24 -15.55
CA GLN A 91 13.47 -1.81 -15.11
C GLN A 91 13.55 -0.73 -14.02
N ARG A 92 14.50 -0.84 -13.10
CA ARG A 92 14.75 0.21 -12.10
C ARG A 92 15.14 1.52 -12.78
N ALA A 93 16.13 1.51 -13.66
CA ALA A 93 16.58 2.72 -14.36
C ALA A 93 15.45 3.35 -15.21
N LEU A 94 14.65 2.51 -15.87
CA LEU A 94 13.46 2.95 -16.60
C LEU A 94 12.45 3.61 -15.66
N ALA A 95 12.10 2.96 -14.54
CA ALA A 95 11.17 3.49 -13.57
C ALA A 95 11.62 4.85 -13.04
N GLU A 96 12.91 4.99 -12.72
CA GLU A 96 13.50 6.24 -12.23
C GLU A 96 13.40 7.36 -13.28
N SER A 97 13.80 7.08 -14.52
CA SER A 97 13.73 8.03 -15.63
C SER A 97 12.29 8.46 -15.94
N MET A 98 11.37 7.50 -16.00
CA MET A 98 9.96 7.78 -16.29
C MET A 98 9.26 8.52 -15.16
N THR A 99 9.62 8.24 -13.92
CA THR A 99 9.07 8.96 -12.76
C THR A 99 9.45 10.44 -12.81
N GLN A 100 10.73 10.73 -13.06
CA GLN A 100 11.20 12.11 -13.25
C GLN A 100 10.52 12.79 -14.43
N ALA A 101 10.41 12.11 -15.58
CA ALA A 101 9.75 12.65 -16.76
C ALA A 101 8.26 12.93 -16.54
N ASN A 102 7.53 12.00 -15.92
CA ASN A 102 6.12 12.17 -15.57
C ASN A 102 5.93 13.41 -14.69
N TYR A 103 6.71 13.54 -13.61
CA TYR A 103 6.60 14.68 -12.71
C TYR A 103 6.99 16.01 -13.38
N ALA A 104 7.99 16.02 -14.24
CA ALA A 104 8.34 17.21 -15.04
C ALA A 104 7.19 17.61 -15.99
N GLU A 105 6.56 16.65 -16.67
CA GLU A 105 5.42 16.89 -17.55
C GLU A 105 4.20 17.44 -16.78
N ARG A 106 4.03 17.03 -15.51
CA ARG A 106 3.03 17.57 -14.58
C ARG A 106 3.34 18.96 -14.06
N GLY A 107 4.47 19.55 -14.45
CA GLY A 107 4.84 20.92 -14.13
C GLY A 107 5.60 21.08 -12.81
N LEU A 108 6.18 20.01 -12.25
CA LEU A 108 7.07 20.16 -11.11
C LEU A 108 8.31 20.98 -11.50
N SER A 109 8.68 21.94 -10.65
CA SER A 109 9.83 22.79 -10.90
C SER A 109 11.14 21.99 -10.85
N THR A 110 12.17 22.46 -11.55
CA THR A 110 13.52 21.88 -11.48
C THR A 110 14.05 21.79 -10.05
N GLU A 111 13.65 22.73 -9.19
CA GLU A 111 14.05 22.75 -7.77
C GLU A 111 13.37 21.65 -6.94
N LEU A 112 12.12 21.30 -7.24
CA LEU A 112 11.44 20.19 -6.58
C LEU A 112 11.95 18.85 -7.13
N LEU A 113 12.15 18.77 -8.46
CA LEU A 113 12.67 17.57 -9.11
C LEU A 113 14.10 17.24 -8.66
N SER A 114 14.95 18.22 -8.39
CA SER A 114 16.31 17.98 -7.87
C SER A 114 16.32 17.41 -6.46
N ARG A 115 15.21 17.53 -5.72
CA ARG A 115 15.00 16.98 -4.38
C ARG A 115 14.18 15.69 -4.38
N LEU A 116 13.77 15.21 -5.55
CA LEU A 116 13.07 13.94 -5.68
C LEU A 116 14.02 12.79 -5.33
N GLN A 117 13.63 12.00 -4.35
CA GLN A 117 14.29 10.75 -3.98
C GLN A 117 13.33 9.59 -4.25
N ILE A 118 13.83 8.57 -4.95
CA ILE A 118 13.11 7.31 -5.16
C ILE A 118 13.52 6.35 -4.06
N ASP A 119 12.56 5.95 -3.23
CA ASP A 119 12.78 5.12 -2.05
C ASP A 119 12.68 3.64 -2.39
N ALA A 120 11.67 3.27 -3.17
CA ALA A 120 11.44 1.89 -3.59
C ALA A 120 10.89 1.82 -5.01
N VAL A 121 11.36 0.81 -5.73
CA VAL A 121 10.78 0.36 -7.00
C VAL A 121 10.41 -1.10 -6.83
N GLN A 122 9.20 -1.46 -7.21
CA GLN A 122 8.70 -2.84 -7.14
C GLN A 122 8.13 -3.23 -8.50
N ALA A 123 8.60 -4.35 -9.04
CA ALA A 123 8.03 -4.92 -10.26
C ALA A 123 6.85 -5.84 -9.91
N LEU A 124 5.75 -5.71 -10.65
CA LEU A 124 4.47 -6.32 -10.36
C LEU A 124 3.92 -7.03 -11.60
N SER A 125 3.20 -8.13 -11.38
CA SER A 125 2.51 -8.90 -12.41
C SER A 125 0.99 -8.66 -12.39
N LEU A 126 0.48 -7.66 -13.11
CA LEU A 126 -0.93 -7.27 -13.09
C LEU A 126 -1.77 -8.08 -14.10
N ASN A 127 -3.10 -8.04 -13.97
CA ASN A 127 -4.07 -8.70 -14.86
C ASN A 127 -3.76 -10.19 -15.09
N GLN A 128 -3.58 -10.98 -14.02
CA GLN A 128 -3.18 -12.40 -14.11
C GLN A 128 -1.86 -12.62 -14.88
N GLY A 129 -0.93 -11.67 -14.78
CA GLY A 129 0.36 -11.72 -15.45
C GLY A 129 0.34 -11.37 -16.93
N GLN A 130 -0.76 -10.81 -17.42
CA GLN A 130 -0.83 -10.25 -18.77
C GLN A 130 -0.14 -8.89 -18.88
N THR A 131 0.07 -8.20 -17.76
CA THR A 131 0.63 -6.84 -17.76
C THR A 131 1.74 -6.73 -16.73
N GLN A 132 2.87 -6.15 -17.10
CA GLN A 132 3.90 -5.77 -16.12
C GLN A 132 3.61 -4.38 -15.57
N GLY A 133 3.78 -4.23 -14.26
CA GLY A 133 3.71 -2.97 -13.54
C GLY A 133 5.03 -2.64 -12.86
N LEU A 134 5.35 -1.35 -12.74
CA LEU A 134 6.42 -0.83 -11.90
C LEU A 134 5.79 0.16 -10.94
N MET A 135 5.80 -0.17 -9.65
CA MET A 135 5.36 0.73 -8.60
C MET A 135 6.57 1.47 -8.04
N VAL A 136 6.49 2.80 -8.00
CA VAL A 136 7.58 3.68 -7.57
C VAL A 136 7.11 4.51 -6.39
N ALA A 137 7.64 4.22 -5.20
CA ALA A 137 7.48 5.08 -4.03
C ALA A 137 8.61 6.11 -4.01
N SER A 138 8.25 7.37 -3.87
CA SER A 138 9.21 8.46 -3.87
C SER A 138 8.79 9.58 -2.92
N ARG A 139 9.73 10.46 -2.62
CA ARG A 139 9.52 11.63 -1.77
C ARG A 139 10.27 12.83 -2.31
N ILE A 140 9.76 14.02 -2.02
CA ILE A 140 10.50 15.26 -2.24
C ILE A 140 11.08 15.67 -0.91
N LEU A 141 12.41 15.65 -0.79
CA LEU A 141 13.09 16.07 0.44
C LEU A 141 12.78 17.53 0.75
N ALA A 142 12.64 17.86 2.04
CA ALA A 142 12.44 19.24 2.44
C ALA A 142 13.63 20.12 1.97
N GLY A 143 13.35 21.42 1.81
CA GLY A 143 14.37 22.37 1.40
C GLY A 143 15.49 22.49 2.43
N PRO A 144 16.65 23.05 2.04
CA PRO A 144 17.81 23.21 2.92
C PRO A 144 17.53 24.04 4.19
N ASP A 145 16.51 24.90 4.16
CA ASP A 145 16.10 25.71 5.31
C ASP A 145 15.12 24.98 6.27
N SER A 146 14.78 23.72 5.98
CA SER A 146 13.91 22.93 6.86
C SER A 146 14.69 22.29 7.99
N SER A 147 14.30 22.61 9.23
CA SER A 147 14.85 21.98 10.44
C SER A 147 14.33 20.57 10.72
N SER A 148 13.31 20.11 9.97
CA SER A 148 12.58 18.88 10.31
C SER A 148 13.27 17.58 9.87
N GLY A 149 14.20 17.63 8.91
CA GLY A 149 14.83 16.44 8.31
C GLY A 149 13.87 15.51 7.56
N CYS A 150 12.57 15.80 7.55
CA CYS A 150 11.53 15.02 6.87
C CYS A 150 11.34 15.45 5.42
N ASN A 151 10.62 14.66 4.65
CA ASN A 151 10.16 15.04 3.33
C ASN A 151 9.11 16.15 3.38
N SER A 152 8.98 16.85 2.27
CA SER A 152 7.92 17.83 2.00
C SER A 152 6.71 17.20 1.30
N HIS A 153 6.94 16.11 0.58
CA HIS A 153 5.89 15.43 -0.18
C HIS A 153 6.18 13.93 -0.24
N ALA A 154 5.15 13.12 -0.08
CA ALA A 154 5.14 11.69 -0.39
C ALA A 154 4.42 11.45 -1.71
N LEU A 155 4.98 10.57 -2.54
CA LEU A 155 4.54 10.31 -3.90
C LEU A 155 4.52 8.80 -4.18
N LEU A 156 3.55 8.35 -4.95
CA LEU A 156 3.51 6.98 -5.48
C LEU A 156 3.09 7.02 -6.96
N LEU A 157 3.80 6.27 -7.80
CA LEU A 157 3.49 6.15 -9.21
C LEU A 157 3.42 4.68 -9.62
N LEU A 158 2.32 4.27 -10.26
CA LEU A 158 2.23 3.02 -10.98
C LEU A 158 2.43 3.26 -12.48
N LEU A 159 3.47 2.66 -13.03
CA LEU A 159 3.69 2.54 -14.47
C LEU A 159 3.23 1.16 -14.93
N GLU A 160 2.45 1.09 -16.00
CA GLU A 160 2.07 -0.19 -16.62
C GLU A 160 2.60 -0.30 -18.05
N GLN A 161 3.07 -1.49 -18.41
CA GLN A 161 3.47 -1.80 -19.76
C GLN A 161 2.23 -1.84 -20.67
N SER A 162 2.27 -1.08 -21.76
CA SER A 162 1.19 -0.98 -22.75
C SER A 162 1.79 -0.96 -24.15
N GLY A 163 1.62 -2.06 -24.89
CA GLY A 163 2.29 -2.25 -26.17
C GLY A 163 3.81 -2.26 -26.00
N GLN A 164 4.52 -1.40 -26.73
CA GLN A 164 5.98 -1.24 -26.62
C GLN A 164 6.41 -0.20 -25.58
N GLY A 165 5.47 0.52 -24.98
CA GLY A 165 5.75 1.60 -24.04
C GLY A 165 5.27 1.32 -22.62
N TRP A 166 5.48 2.30 -21.77
CA TRP A 166 5.03 2.32 -20.38
C TRP A 166 4.18 3.57 -20.16
N VAL A 167 3.10 3.42 -19.41
CA VAL A 167 2.11 4.50 -19.21
C VAL A 167 1.81 4.64 -17.72
N PRO A 168 1.77 5.87 -17.17
CA PRO A 168 1.32 6.09 -15.80
C PRO A 168 -0.17 5.75 -15.65
N ARG A 169 -0.53 4.94 -14.66
CA ARG A 169 -1.91 4.47 -14.42
C ARG A 169 -2.50 4.88 -13.07
N LEU A 170 -1.65 5.13 -12.09
CA LEU A 170 -2.03 5.63 -10.77
C LEU A 170 -0.93 6.57 -10.29
N GLU A 171 -1.32 7.73 -9.79
CA GLU A 171 -0.42 8.71 -9.20
C GLU A 171 -1.04 9.19 -7.89
N LEU A 172 -0.34 8.98 -6.78
CA LEU A 172 -0.74 9.44 -5.45
C LEU A 172 0.23 10.49 -4.97
N TYR A 173 -0.32 11.42 -4.20
CA TYR A 173 0.39 12.57 -3.68
C TYR A 173 -0.10 12.88 -2.28
N LYS A 174 0.84 13.22 -1.40
CA LYS A 174 0.54 13.82 -0.12
C LYS A 174 1.56 14.90 0.21
N THR A 175 1.07 16.05 0.65
CA THR A 175 1.90 17.13 1.19
C THR A 175 2.17 16.88 2.67
N ASP A 176 3.41 17.05 3.10
CA ASP A 176 3.76 17.20 4.51
C ASP A 176 3.78 18.71 4.83
N THR A 177 2.72 19.22 5.45
CA THR A 177 2.71 20.61 5.87
C THR A 177 3.62 20.79 7.10
N GLN A 178 4.45 21.84 7.10
CA GLN A 178 5.47 22.11 8.12
C GLN A 178 4.93 22.17 9.57
N ALA A 179 3.62 22.37 9.77
CA ALA A 179 3.01 22.38 11.09
C ALA A 179 3.08 21.03 11.82
N GLU A 180 3.36 19.94 11.09
CA GLU A 180 3.17 18.58 11.60
C GLU A 180 4.44 17.74 11.68
N GLY A 181 5.57 18.19 11.13
CA GLY A 181 6.85 17.45 11.22
C GLY A 181 6.76 16.00 10.74
N MET A 182 5.78 15.69 9.88
CA MET A 182 5.45 14.32 9.53
C MET A 182 6.39 13.85 8.41
N CYS A 183 7.27 12.92 8.72
CA CYS A 183 7.89 12.09 7.71
C CYS A 183 6.80 11.14 7.20
N SER A 184 6.18 11.44 6.06
CA SER A 184 5.20 10.55 5.45
C SER A 184 5.74 9.80 4.25
N GLY A 185 5.08 8.73 3.87
CA GLY A 185 5.43 7.98 2.67
C GLY A 185 4.30 7.08 2.21
N TYR A 186 4.45 6.59 0.99
CA TYR A 186 3.58 5.54 0.45
C TYR A 186 4.33 4.22 0.33
N SER A 187 3.60 3.13 0.40
CA SER A 187 4.11 1.79 0.16
C SER A 187 3.02 0.94 -0.47
N PHE A 188 3.35 0.24 -1.54
CA PHE A 188 2.48 -0.80 -2.05
C PHE A 188 2.54 -2.01 -1.12
N ILE A 189 1.36 -2.52 -0.74
CA ILE A 189 1.25 -3.72 0.08
C ILE A 189 1.00 -4.93 -0.82
N SER A 190 -0.06 -4.85 -1.62
CA SER A 190 -0.41 -5.93 -2.53
C SER A 190 -1.44 -5.49 -3.54
N SER A 191 -1.69 -6.33 -4.53
CA SER A 191 -2.90 -6.26 -5.34
C SER A 191 -3.78 -7.44 -4.99
N PHE A 192 -5.05 -7.48 -5.40
CA PHE A 192 -5.97 -8.63 -5.26
C PHE A 192 -7.13 -8.58 -6.23
N ARG A 193 -7.93 -9.65 -6.32
CA ARG A 193 -9.13 -9.71 -7.17
C ARG A 193 -10.31 -10.26 -6.40
N THR A 194 -11.50 -9.73 -6.68
CA THR A 194 -12.78 -10.23 -6.15
C THR A 194 -13.67 -10.81 -7.25
N GLU A 195 -13.33 -10.54 -8.51
CA GLU A 195 -14.09 -10.91 -9.71
C GLU A 195 -13.13 -11.30 -10.86
N PRO A 196 -13.61 -12.01 -11.90
CA PRO A 196 -12.79 -12.40 -13.05
C PRO A 196 -12.13 -11.24 -13.82
N ALA A 197 -12.55 -9.98 -13.60
CA ALA A 197 -12.11 -8.80 -14.34
C ALA A 197 -11.60 -7.64 -13.46
N SER A 198 -11.70 -7.73 -12.13
CA SER A 198 -11.46 -6.58 -11.24
C SER A 198 -10.14 -6.77 -10.48
N ASP A 199 -9.11 -6.04 -10.90
CA ASP A 199 -7.84 -5.93 -10.18
C ASP A 199 -7.94 -4.77 -9.17
N TYR A 200 -7.53 -5.05 -7.93
CA TYR A 200 -7.46 -4.09 -6.84
C TYR A 200 -6.00 -3.91 -6.43
N LEU A 201 -5.63 -2.70 -6.02
CA LEU A 201 -4.36 -2.40 -5.37
C LEU A 201 -4.66 -1.98 -3.93
N LEU A 202 -3.91 -2.52 -2.98
CA LEU A 202 -3.85 -2.07 -1.60
C LEU A 202 -2.54 -1.29 -1.40
N ILE A 203 -2.71 -0.03 -1.04
CA ILE A 203 -1.62 0.89 -0.78
C ILE A 203 -1.72 1.33 0.68
N GLU A 204 -0.58 1.36 1.35
CA GLU A 204 -0.43 2.04 2.63
C GLU A 204 0.17 3.40 2.40
N GLY A 205 -0.39 4.40 3.05
CA GLY A 205 0.38 5.57 3.44
C GLY A 205 0.70 5.52 4.93
N TRP A 206 1.84 6.07 5.30
CA TRP A 206 2.28 6.17 6.68
C TRP A 206 2.77 7.58 6.97
N GLY A 207 2.72 7.97 8.24
CA GLY A 207 3.28 9.21 8.76
C GLY A 207 3.57 9.08 10.26
N TYR A 208 4.01 10.18 10.88
CA TYR A 208 4.36 10.18 12.30
C TYR A 208 3.14 9.84 13.19
N GLU A 209 3.10 8.64 13.76
CA GLU A 209 2.01 8.11 14.63
C GLU A 209 0.67 7.81 13.93
N TRP A 210 0.65 7.69 12.60
CA TRP A 210 -0.57 7.34 11.87
C TRP A 210 -0.27 6.58 10.58
N ASN A 211 -1.22 5.71 10.20
CA ASN A 211 -1.20 4.97 8.95
C ASN A 211 -2.58 5.02 8.31
N TRP A 212 -2.64 4.98 6.99
CA TRP A 212 -3.87 4.84 6.24
C TRP A 212 -3.69 3.82 5.12
N TYR A 213 -4.81 3.21 4.75
CA TYR A 213 -4.89 2.16 3.77
C TYR A 213 -5.92 2.56 2.72
N GLU A 214 -5.51 2.46 1.46
CA GLU A 214 -6.32 2.79 0.31
C GLU A 214 -6.44 1.58 -0.60
N ILE A 215 -7.67 1.31 -1.04
CA ILE A 215 -7.95 0.26 -2.02
C ILE A 215 -8.35 0.94 -3.32
N TYR A 216 -7.62 0.65 -4.38
CA TYR A 216 -7.89 1.14 -5.72
C TYR A 216 -8.35 0.00 -6.63
N ARG A 217 -9.49 0.17 -7.31
CA ARG A 217 -9.98 -0.75 -8.33
C ARG A 217 -9.58 -0.28 -9.72
N ARG A 218 -9.10 -1.20 -10.55
CA ARG A 218 -8.85 -0.96 -11.96
C ARG A 218 -10.17 -0.70 -12.70
N THR A 219 -10.24 0.41 -13.43
CA THR A 219 -11.37 0.77 -14.28
C THR A 219 -11.20 0.18 -15.69
N PRO A 220 -12.28 0.05 -16.49
CA PRO A 220 -12.20 -0.54 -17.83
C PRO A 220 -11.24 0.17 -18.82
N ASN A 221 -10.94 1.45 -18.60
CA ASN A 221 -9.96 2.21 -19.39
C ASN A 221 -8.49 1.98 -18.94
N GLY A 222 -8.27 1.11 -17.95
CA GLY A 222 -6.96 0.75 -17.41
C GLY A 222 -6.41 1.69 -16.34
N ASN A 223 -7.17 2.71 -15.91
CA ASN A 223 -6.81 3.55 -14.77
C ASN A 223 -7.27 2.91 -13.46
N TYR A 224 -7.03 3.58 -12.34
CA TYR A 224 -7.41 3.11 -11.01
C TYR A 224 -8.31 4.13 -10.31
N HIS A 225 -9.38 3.65 -9.69
CA HIS A 225 -10.36 4.41 -8.93
C HIS A 225 -10.32 3.99 -7.45
N GLN A 226 -10.33 4.94 -6.53
CA GLN A 226 -10.31 4.64 -5.10
C GLN A 226 -11.68 4.13 -4.64
N GLU A 227 -11.74 2.90 -4.15
CA GLU A 227 -12.96 2.29 -3.60
C GLU A 227 -13.07 2.45 -2.09
N PHE A 228 -11.92 2.50 -1.42
CA PHE A 228 -11.85 2.62 0.03
C PHE A 228 -10.64 3.47 0.42
N SER A 229 -10.85 4.30 1.43
CA SER A 229 -9.77 4.87 2.22
C SER A 229 -10.19 4.81 3.68
N GLY A 230 -9.29 4.32 4.51
CA GLY A 230 -9.48 4.26 5.95
C GLY A 230 -8.13 4.27 6.61
N GLY A 231 -8.05 4.88 7.78
CA GLY A 231 -6.79 4.97 8.51
C GLY A 231 -7.04 5.05 10.00
N GLY A 232 -5.95 4.93 10.73
CA GLY A 232 -5.88 5.16 12.16
C GLY A 232 -4.73 6.11 12.45
N GLY A 233 -4.95 7.03 13.37
CA GLY A 233 -3.91 7.90 13.89
C GLY A 233 -4.05 8.02 15.39
N GLY A 234 -2.93 8.22 16.07
CA GLY A 234 -2.88 8.38 17.52
C GLY A 234 -3.13 7.05 18.23
N CYS A 235 -2.11 6.20 18.25
CA CYS A 235 -1.31 5.95 19.45
C CYS A 235 0.16 5.78 19.01
#